data_AF-A0A7Y8H813-F1
#
_entry.id   AF-A0A7Y8H813-F1
#
_cell.length_a   1.000
_cell.length_b   1.000
_cell.length_c   1.000
_cell.angle_alpha   90.00
_cell.angle_beta   90.00
_cell.angle_gamma   90.00
#
_symmetry.space_group_name_H-M   'P 1'
#
loop_
_entity.id
_entity.type
_entity.pdbx_description
1 polymer ?
#
loop_
_entity_poly.entity_id
_entity_poly.type
_entity_poly.pdbx_seq_one_letter_code
_entity_poly.pdbx_strand_id
1 'polypeptide(L)'
;MEESLEKILTNYRNNEGNIITILQDLEETFGYIPEEAVNWFSKRLKIPASRFFGIATFYAQFHLKPRGKNIITVCRGTACHVKGSERLLNRLFIELDIPAGEDTSDDLKFTVEKVNCLGACGIAPVVVFNKEVHGKMTLDKLMRDLKSINTDE
;
A
#
# COMPACT_ATOMS: atom_id res chain seq x y z
N MET A 1 5.04 3.42 -20.69
CA MET A 1 5.33 2.22 -19.88
C MET A 1 6.74 1.70 -20.15
N GLU A 2 7.07 1.36 -21.40
CA GLU A 2 8.39 0.77 -21.73
C GLU A 2 9.59 1.66 -21.35
N GLU A 3 9.53 2.98 -21.57
CA GLU A 3 10.59 3.92 -21.16
C GLU A 3 10.85 3.89 -19.63
N SER A 4 9.79 3.77 -18.83
CA SER A 4 9.92 3.66 -17.36
C SER A 4 10.59 2.34 -16.96
N LEU A 5 10.23 1.23 -17.62
CA LEU A 5 10.83 -0.09 -17.36
C LEU A 5 12.32 -0.10 -17.74
N GLU A 6 12.72 0.58 -18.82
CA GLU A 6 14.12 0.73 -19.20
C GLU A 6 14.94 1.54 -18.19
N LYS A 7 14.36 2.60 -17.61
CA LYS A 7 15.01 3.36 -16.53
C LYS A 7 15.26 2.47 -15.31
N ILE A 8 14.26 1.72 -14.88
CA ILE A 8 14.37 0.77 -13.76
C ILE A 8 15.42 -0.31 -14.06
N LEU A 9 15.43 -0.86 -15.28
CA LEU A 9 16.44 -1.85 -15.70
C LEU A 9 17.86 -1.30 -15.66
N THR A 10 18.03 -0.04 -16.06
CA THR A 10 19.33 0.63 -16.05
C THR A 10 19.82 0.85 -14.62
N ASN A 11 18.95 1.31 -13.73
CA ASN A 11 19.25 1.44 -12.30
C ASN A 11 19.63 0.11 -11.67
N TYR A 12 18.88 -0.96 -11.97
CA TYR A 12 19.18 -2.31 -11.51
C TYR A 12 20.59 -2.77 -11.92
N ARG A 13 20.99 -2.52 -13.17
CA ARG A 13 22.33 -2.91 -13.67
C ARG A 13 23.46 -2.10 -13.06
N ASN A 14 23.23 -0.81 -12.82
CA ASN A 14 24.26 0.09 -12.29
C ASN A 14 24.52 -0.12 -10.79
N ASN A 15 23.49 -0.51 -10.04
CA ASN A 15 23.54 -0.58 -8.58
C ASN A 15 23.60 -2.01 -8.02
N GLU A 16 23.89 -3.02 -8.85
CA GLU A 16 23.80 -4.44 -8.47
C GLU A 16 22.46 -4.78 -7.77
N GLY A 17 21.37 -4.23 -8.29
CA GLY A 17 20.05 -4.36 -7.71
C GLY A 17 19.61 -5.83 -7.62
N ASN A 18 18.60 -6.09 -6.79
CA ASN A 18 17.97 -7.41 -6.71
C ASN A 18 16.49 -7.33 -7.16
N ILE A 19 15.80 -8.47 -7.18
CA ILE A 19 14.40 -8.52 -7.61
C ILE A 19 13.51 -7.63 -6.74
N ILE A 20 13.79 -7.51 -5.44
CA ILE A 20 13.03 -6.66 -4.52
C ILE A 20 13.14 -5.19 -4.94
N THR A 21 14.33 -4.72 -5.32
CA THR A 21 14.52 -3.35 -5.83
C THR A 21 13.70 -3.08 -7.08
N ILE A 22 13.65 -4.02 -8.02
CA ILE A 22 12.81 -3.89 -9.23
C ILE A 22 11.33 -3.77 -8.85
N LEU A 23 10.86 -4.62 -7.93
CA LEU A 23 9.47 -4.60 -7.48
C LEU A 23 9.12 -3.29 -6.74
N GLN A 24 10.05 -2.75 -5.95
CA GLN A 24 9.90 -1.45 -5.29
C GLN A 24 9.78 -0.31 -6.30
N ASP A 25 10.69 -0.26 -7.28
CA ASP A 25 10.67 0.77 -8.32
C ASP A 25 9.40 0.68 -9.19
N LEU A 26 8.91 -0.53 -9.47
CA LEU A 26 7.66 -0.76 -10.17
C LEU A 26 6.46 -0.22 -9.38
N GLU A 27 6.39 -0.55 -8.09
CA GLU A 27 5.31 -0.08 -7.22
C GLU A 27 5.35 1.44 -7.02
N GLU A 28 6.54 2.05 -6.92
CA GLU A 28 6.68 3.50 -6.85
C GLU A 28 6.27 4.20 -8.16
N THR A 29 6.58 3.58 -9.30
CA THR A 29 6.27 4.15 -10.62
C THR A 29 4.80 3.99 -11.01
N PHE A 30 4.20 2.84 -10.72
CA PHE A 30 2.86 2.48 -11.21
C PHE A 30 1.79 2.38 -10.11
N GLY A 31 2.18 2.46 -8.82
CA GLY A 31 1.29 2.30 -7.66
C GLY A 31 0.94 0.85 -7.32
N TYR A 32 1.31 -0.09 -8.20
CA TYR A 32 1.17 -1.53 -8.06
C TYR A 32 2.18 -2.21 -8.98
N ILE A 33 2.21 -3.54 -9.00
CA ILE A 33 3.12 -4.33 -9.86
C ILE A 33 2.32 -4.95 -11.01
N PRO A 34 2.40 -4.41 -12.24
CA PRO A 34 1.71 -4.97 -13.39
C PRO A 34 2.32 -6.30 -13.83
N GLU A 35 1.48 -7.26 -14.20
CA GLU A 35 1.92 -8.57 -14.71
C GLU A 35 2.79 -8.43 -15.98
N GLU A 36 2.41 -7.51 -16.86
CA GLU A 36 3.15 -7.19 -18.09
C GLU A 36 4.58 -6.71 -17.78
N ALA A 37 4.74 -5.89 -16.75
CA ALA A 37 6.05 -5.40 -16.32
C ALA A 37 6.93 -6.53 -15.78
N VAL A 38 6.36 -7.42 -14.96
CA VAL A 38 7.07 -8.61 -14.46
C VAL A 38 7.52 -9.51 -15.62
N ASN A 39 6.64 -9.76 -16.59
CA ASN A 39 6.94 -10.55 -17.76
C ASN A 39 8.02 -9.89 -18.65
N TRP A 40 8.01 -8.56 -18.74
CA TRP A 40 9.03 -7.78 -19.46
C TRP A 40 10.42 -7.93 -18.82
N PHE A 41 10.51 -7.83 -17.49
CA PHE A 41 11.76 -8.04 -16.75
C PHE A 41 12.25 -9.48 -16.79
N SER A 42 11.32 -10.45 -16.65
CA SER A 42 11.64 -11.88 -16.69
C SER A 42 12.38 -12.26 -17.97
N LYS A 43 11.91 -11.79 -19.13
CA LYS A 43 12.55 -12.03 -20.43
C LYS A 43 13.94 -11.41 -20.54
N ARG A 44 14.13 -10.19 -20.05
CA ARG A 44 15.38 -9.42 -20.19
C ARG A 44 16.47 -9.81 -19.20
N LEU A 45 16.08 -10.20 -17.98
CA LEU A 45 17.01 -10.62 -16.93
C LEU A 45 17.23 -12.13 -16.91
N LYS A 46 16.50 -12.90 -17.74
CA LYS A 46 16.52 -14.38 -17.76
C LYS A 46 16.20 -14.98 -16.38
N ILE A 47 15.32 -14.33 -15.63
CA ILE A 47 14.83 -14.79 -14.32
C ILE A 47 13.38 -15.24 -14.52
N PRO A 48 12.96 -16.42 -14.05
CA PRO A 48 11.58 -16.87 -14.18
C PRO A 48 10.58 -15.92 -13.50
N ALA A 49 9.47 -15.60 -14.18
CA ALA A 49 8.40 -14.76 -13.63
C ALA A 49 7.87 -15.29 -12.29
N SER A 50 7.86 -16.61 -12.09
CA SER A 50 7.48 -17.25 -10.82
C SER A 50 8.30 -16.77 -9.62
N ARG A 51 9.57 -16.38 -9.82
CA ARG A 51 10.40 -15.85 -8.75
C ARG A 51 9.98 -14.44 -8.34
N PHE A 52 9.56 -13.62 -9.29
CA PHE A 52 9.01 -12.29 -9.02
C PHE A 52 7.68 -12.41 -8.28
N PHE A 53 6.75 -13.22 -8.78
CA PHE A 53 5.48 -13.44 -8.11
C PHE A 53 5.64 -14.09 -6.74
N GLY A 54 6.60 -15.00 -6.57
CA GLY A 54 6.92 -15.59 -5.28
C GLY A 54 7.34 -14.53 -4.25
N ILE A 55 8.14 -13.53 -4.65
CA ILE A 55 8.55 -12.43 -3.77
C ILE A 55 7.38 -11.45 -3.54
N ALA A 56 6.67 -11.08 -4.61
CA ALA A 56 5.54 -10.15 -4.53
C ALA A 56 4.39 -10.68 -3.66
N THR A 57 4.16 -12.00 -3.67
CA THR A 57 3.13 -12.62 -2.81
C THR A 57 3.63 -12.90 -1.40
N PHE A 58 4.94 -13.03 -1.19
CA PHE A 58 5.52 -13.29 0.13
C PHE A 58 5.58 -12.03 1.00
N TYR A 59 5.96 -10.88 0.44
CA TYR A 59 6.03 -9.63 1.17
C TYR A 59 4.72 -8.86 1.08
N ALA A 60 4.04 -8.68 2.21
CA ALA A 60 2.78 -7.93 2.30
C ALA A 60 2.90 -6.44 1.89
N GLN A 61 4.11 -5.93 1.67
CA GLN A 61 4.33 -4.58 1.16
C GLN A 61 3.94 -4.46 -0.33
N PHE A 62 4.05 -5.53 -1.11
CA PHE A 62 3.89 -5.48 -2.56
C PHE A 62 2.45 -5.75 -2.98
N HIS A 63 1.95 -4.93 -3.91
CA HIS A 63 0.57 -5.02 -4.38
C HIS A 63 0.53 -5.42 -5.85
N LEU A 64 -0.18 -6.50 -6.14
CA LEU A 64 -0.41 -7.01 -7.52
C LEU A 64 -1.66 -6.41 -8.17
N LYS A 65 -2.51 -5.75 -7.37
CA LYS A 65 -3.73 -5.08 -7.84
C LYS A 65 -3.53 -3.56 -7.78
N PRO A 66 -4.18 -2.80 -8.68
CA PRO A 66 -4.23 -1.35 -8.59
C PRO A 66 -4.73 -0.90 -7.22
N ARG A 67 -4.10 0.13 -6.68
CA ARG A 67 -4.49 0.78 -5.43
C ARG A 67 -5.04 2.16 -5.72
N GLY A 68 -5.83 2.65 -4.77
CA GLY A 68 -6.30 4.01 -4.78
C GLY A 68 -5.17 5.01 -4.58
N LYS A 69 -5.38 6.25 -5.06
CA LYS A 69 -4.41 7.35 -4.91
C LYS A 69 -4.02 7.59 -3.44
N ASN A 70 -4.99 7.46 -2.53
CA ASN A 70 -4.81 7.65 -1.10
C ASN A 70 -4.89 6.33 -0.34
N ILE A 71 -3.83 5.99 0.38
CA ILE A 71 -3.71 4.78 1.16
C ILE A 71 -3.92 5.10 2.64
N ILE A 72 -4.81 4.37 3.30
CA ILE A 72 -5.10 4.51 4.73
C ILE A 72 -4.84 3.18 5.41
N THR A 73 -3.74 3.07 6.16
CA THR A 73 -3.37 1.84 6.86
C THR A 73 -3.74 1.91 8.34
N VAL A 74 -4.60 1.01 8.81
CA VAL A 74 -5.03 0.93 10.21
C VAL A 74 -4.29 -0.18 10.94
N CYS A 75 -3.70 0.14 12.10
CA CYS A 75 -3.04 -0.83 12.94
C CYS A 75 -4.06 -1.72 13.70
N ARG A 76 -3.92 -3.04 13.52
CA ARG A 76 -4.69 -4.10 14.19
C ARG A 76 -3.89 -4.83 15.27
N GLY A 77 -2.75 -4.28 15.69
CA GLY A 77 -1.95 -4.85 16.77
C GLY A 77 -2.72 -4.84 18.09
N THR A 78 -2.33 -5.71 19.02
CA THR A 78 -3.04 -5.93 20.29
C THR A 78 -3.36 -4.63 21.03
N ALA A 79 -2.39 -3.72 21.16
CA ALA A 79 -2.58 -2.42 21.80
C ALA A 79 -3.59 -1.52 21.07
N CYS A 80 -3.62 -1.54 19.73
CA CYS A 80 -4.58 -0.78 18.94
C CYS A 80 -5.97 -1.42 18.95
N HIS A 81 -6.02 -2.75 18.91
CA HIS A 81 -7.26 -3.52 18.98
C HIS A 81 -8.00 -3.27 20.29
N VAL A 82 -7.32 -3.38 21.44
CA VAL A 82 -7.90 -3.11 22.77
C VAL A 82 -8.39 -1.66 22.91
N LYS A 83 -7.72 -0.71 22.23
CA LYS A 83 -8.15 0.70 22.18
C LYS A 83 -9.22 0.99 21.11
N GLY A 84 -9.76 -0.03 20.45
CA GLY A 84 -10.91 0.11 19.55
C GLY A 84 -10.56 0.47 18.11
N SER A 85 -9.40 0.07 17.59
CA SER A 85 -9.04 0.31 16.17
C SER A 85 -10.03 -0.31 15.17
N GLU A 86 -10.81 -1.30 15.58
CA GLU A 86 -11.94 -1.86 14.80
C GLU A 86 -12.99 -0.83 14.45
N ARG A 87 -13.32 0.06 15.39
CA ARG A 87 -14.33 1.10 15.18
C ARG A 87 -13.86 2.12 14.15
N LEU A 88 -12.56 2.41 14.14
CA LEU A 88 -11.94 3.30 13.15
C LEU A 88 -11.99 2.65 11.76
N LEU A 89 -11.62 1.37 11.67
CA LEU A 89 -11.63 0.62 10.42
C LEU A 89 -13.05 0.56 9.83
N ASN A 90 -14.04 0.13 10.61
CA ASN A 90 -15.42 0.03 10.15
C ASN A 90 -15.98 1.39 9.72
N ARG A 91 -15.60 2.46 10.41
CA ARG A 91 -16.00 3.82 10.04
C ARG A 91 -15.41 4.23 8.69
N LEU A 92 -14.15 3.89 8.41
CA LEU A 92 -13.53 4.16 7.10
C LEU A 92 -14.27 3.47 5.95
N PHE A 93 -14.58 2.18 6.10
CA PHE A 93 -15.32 1.43 5.06
C PHE A 93 -16.68 2.07 4.76
N ILE A 94 -17.41 2.51 5.79
CA ILE A 94 -18.71 3.18 5.63
C ILE A 94 -18.57 4.55 4.97
N GLU A 95 -17.61 5.36 5.38
CA GLU A 95 -17.48 6.74 4.90
C GLU A 95 -16.87 6.83 3.50
N LEU A 96 -16.07 5.84 3.10
CA LEU A 96 -15.47 5.75 1.77
C LEU A 96 -16.27 4.88 0.80
N ASP A 97 -17.43 4.38 1.23
CA ASP A 97 -18.32 3.49 0.47
C ASP A 97 -17.58 2.31 -0.18
N ILE A 98 -16.61 1.74 0.55
CA ILE A 98 -15.81 0.62 0.05
C ILE A 98 -16.62 -0.68 0.22
N PRO A 99 -16.81 -1.46 -0.86
CA PRO A 99 -17.57 -2.70 -0.81
C PRO A 99 -17.02 -3.72 0.20
N ALA A 100 -17.91 -4.53 0.78
CA ALA A 100 -17.52 -5.57 1.73
C ALA A 100 -16.63 -6.62 1.05
N GLY A 101 -15.40 -6.78 1.57
CA GLY A 101 -14.42 -7.75 1.05
C GLY A 101 -13.42 -7.16 0.05
N GLU A 102 -13.60 -5.91 -0.35
CA GLU A 102 -12.60 -5.13 -1.08
C GLU A 102 -11.89 -4.18 -0.12
N ASP A 103 -10.68 -3.76 -0.49
CA ASP A 103 -9.90 -2.79 0.26
C ASP A 103 -9.83 -1.42 -0.44
N THR A 104 -10.23 -1.34 -1.71
CA THR A 104 -10.11 -0.15 -2.57
C THR A 104 -11.49 0.32 -3.01
N SER A 105 -11.69 1.65 -3.06
CA SER A 105 -12.93 2.25 -3.56
C SER A 105 -13.07 2.12 -5.08
N ASP A 106 -14.30 2.03 -5.59
CA ASP A 106 -14.58 1.85 -7.03
C ASP A 106 -14.02 2.99 -7.90
N ASP A 107 -13.87 4.19 -7.33
CA ASP A 107 -13.31 5.36 -8.00
C ASP A 107 -11.76 5.42 -7.96
N LEU A 108 -11.10 4.41 -7.38
CA LEU A 108 -9.65 4.34 -7.19
C LEU A 108 -9.06 5.58 -6.48
N LYS A 109 -9.86 6.28 -5.67
CA LYS A 109 -9.34 7.40 -4.85
C LYS A 109 -8.76 6.92 -3.54
N PHE A 110 -9.33 5.88 -2.92
CA PHE A 110 -8.95 5.41 -1.60
C PHE A 110 -8.67 3.93 -1.53
N THR A 111 -7.75 3.53 -0.65
CA THR A 111 -7.52 2.14 -0.27
C THR A 111 -7.31 2.06 1.23
N VAL A 112 -8.07 1.21 1.90
CA VAL A 112 -8.04 0.99 3.34
C VAL A 112 -7.39 -0.35 3.63
N GLU A 113 -6.25 -0.30 4.31
CA GLU A 113 -5.46 -1.48 4.62
C GLU A 113 -5.43 -1.76 6.12
N LYS A 114 -5.28 -3.04 6.44
CA LYS A 114 -5.10 -3.52 7.82
C LYS A 114 -3.70 -4.08 7.97
N VAL A 115 -2.95 -3.56 8.93
CA VAL A 115 -1.62 -4.07 9.27
C VAL A 115 -1.63 -4.66 10.67
N ASN A 116 -0.92 -5.77 10.87
CA ASN A 116 -0.88 -6.44 12.17
C ASN A 116 -0.18 -5.62 13.25
N CYS A 117 0.90 -4.91 12.94
CA CYS A 117 1.58 -4.07 13.92
C CYS A 117 2.44 -3.02 13.22
N LEU A 118 2.38 -1.78 13.72
CA LEU A 118 3.27 -0.68 13.30
C LEU A 118 4.38 -0.39 14.31
N GLY A 119 4.46 -1.14 15.42
CA GLY A 119 5.45 -0.92 16.49
C GLY A 119 5.24 0.35 17.32
N ALA A 120 4.26 1.20 17.00
CA ALA A 120 4.01 2.48 17.66
C ALA A 120 2.99 2.39 18.82
N CYS A 121 3.12 1.37 19.69
CA CYS A 121 2.14 1.10 20.75
C CYS A 121 1.94 2.26 21.76
N GLY A 122 2.99 3.08 21.99
CA GLY A 122 2.92 4.24 22.89
C GLY A 122 1.91 5.31 22.45
N ILE A 123 1.55 5.33 21.17
CA ILE A 123 0.57 6.27 20.59
C ILE A 123 -0.65 5.56 20.02
N ALA A 124 -0.95 4.33 20.44
CA ALA A 124 -2.15 3.61 19.99
C ALA A 124 -3.46 4.35 20.37
N PRO A 125 -4.54 4.27 19.55
CA PRO A 125 -4.62 3.65 18.22
C PRO A 125 -3.86 4.43 17.14
N VAL A 126 -3.29 3.71 16.18
CA VAL A 126 -2.46 4.26 15.09
C VAL A 126 -3.12 4.03 13.74
N VAL A 127 -3.18 5.10 12.94
CA VAL A 127 -3.60 5.08 11.52
C VAL A 127 -2.51 5.80 10.73
N VAL A 128 -2.21 5.32 9.52
CA VAL A 128 -1.27 5.95 8.60
C VAL A 128 -2.03 6.42 7.38
N PHE A 129 -1.86 7.69 7.01
CA PHE A 129 -2.43 8.27 5.80
C PHE A 129 -1.30 8.55 4.82
N ASN A 130 -1.25 7.84 3.69
CA ASN A 130 -0.27 7.87 2.60
C ASN A 130 1.19 7.58 2.95
N LYS A 131 1.69 8.07 4.09
CA LYS A 131 3.00 7.88 4.73
C LYS A 131 3.06 8.56 6.12
N GLU A 132 2.08 9.39 6.46
CA GLU A 132 2.04 10.14 7.71
C GLU A 132 1.43 9.29 8.83
N VAL A 133 2.09 9.25 9.98
CA VAL A 133 1.67 8.43 11.11
C VAL A 133 0.83 9.26 12.08
N HIS A 134 -0.42 8.86 12.28
CA HIS A 134 -1.37 9.53 13.17
C HIS A 134 -1.62 8.66 14.40
N GLY A 135 -1.27 9.19 15.57
CA GLY A 135 -1.42 8.52 16.86
C GLY A 135 -2.58 9.07 17.69
N LYS A 136 -2.99 8.31 18.70
CA LYS A 136 -4.10 8.60 19.61
C LYS A 136 -5.36 8.94 18.80
N MET A 137 -5.64 8.09 17.81
CA MET A 137 -6.72 8.31 16.87
C MET A 137 -8.08 8.07 17.51
N THR A 138 -8.99 9.00 17.23
CA THR A 138 -10.42 8.96 17.59
C THR A 138 -11.24 9.09 16.32
N LEU A 139 -12.53 8.76 16.38
CA LEU A 139 -13.44 8.91 15.23
C LEU A 139 -13.50 10.36 14.74
N ASP A 140 -13.50 11.34 15.64
CA ASP A 140 -13.54 12.76 15.25
C ASP A 140 -12.27 13.21 14.52
N LYS A 141 -11.10 12.77 15.00
CA LYS A 141 -9.83 13.04 14.31
C LYS A 141 -9.78 12.32 12.97
N LEU A 142 -10.24 11.07 12.91
CA LEU A 142 -10.29 10.29 11.68
C LEU A 142 -11.11 11.02 10.61
N MET A 143 -12.30 11.52 10.97
CA MET A 143 -13.15 12.29 10.06
C MET A 143 -12.51 13.61 9.64
N ARG A 144 -11.74 14.26 10.51
CA ARG A 144 -11.02 15.49 10.19
C ARG A 144 -9.90 15.22 9.18
N ASP A 145 -9.07 14.21 9.45
CA ASP A 145 -7.92 13.84 8.62
C ASP A 145 -8.38 13.31 7.25
N LEU A 146 -9.51 12.59 7.21
CA LEU A 146 -10.12 12.13 5.96
C LEU A 146 -10.61 13.31 5.09
N LYS A 147 -11.19 14.35 5.72
CA LYS A 147 -11.64 15.55 5.00
C LYS A 147 -10.49 16.37 4.44
N SER A 148 -9.37 16.49 5.15
CA SER A 148 -8.20 17.19 4.61
C SER A 148 -7.69 16.53 3.34
N ILE A 149 -7.65 15.19 3.30
CA ILE A 149 -7.16 14.44 2.12
C ILE A 149 -8.12 14.57 0.94
N ASN A 150 -9.43 14.65 1.20
CA ASN A 150 -10.43 14.93 0.17
C ASN A 150 -10.37 16.35 -0.40
N THR A 151 -9.69 17.29 0.28
CA THR A 151 -9.63 18.70 -0.14
C THR A 151 -8.42 18.99 -1.03
N ASP A 152 -7.42 18.12 -1.07
CA ASP A 152 -6.23 18.23 -1.94
C ASP A 152 -6.50 17.80 -3.41
N GLU A 153 -7.71 18.07 -3.92
CA GLU A 153 -8.07 17.98 -5.35
C GLU A 153 -7.72 19.26 -6.13
#